data_AF-A0A450SLG7-F1
#
_entry.id   AF-A0A450SLG7-F1
#
_cell.length_a   1.000
_cell.length_b   1.000
_cell.length_c   1.000
_cell.angle_alpha   90.00
_cell.angle_beta   90.00
_cell.angle_gamma   90.00
#
_symmetry.space_group_name_H-M   'P 1'
#
loop_
_entity.id
_entity.type
_entity.pdbx_description
1 polymer ?
#
loop_
_entity_poly.entity_id
_entity_poly.type
_entity_poly.pdbx_seq_one_letter_code
_entity_poly.pdbx_strand_id
1 'polypeptide(L)'
;MREDKKGRNANRRPFKQTRDLVRLALHDGWTQKEIADKCRTQQSVVSAWNRGAKLATEKQLKPLLEIYGYKLRRNSFRVYWSINTETNEKTFCRVEGKVIFSQSFNDPRRENYKLVKRIPIYKLVVHHQGGDQFLVILQNRFIFEHTNEELECSTEDGIWTSSISGPKTCRELIEFVDKYSVETLEKFPCDANTLPFLIRRALLNHGFPIEGIVEYPAIW
;
A
#
# COMPACT_ATOMS: atom_id res chain seq x y z
N MET A 1 -13.23 21.93 34.41
CA MET A 1 -13.52 20.60 33.83
C MET A 1 -14.70 20.72 32.88
N ARG A 2 -14.46 20.70 31.56
CA ARG A 2 -15.51 20.54 30.56
C ARG A 2 -15.24 19.21 29.88
N GLU A 3 -16.10 18.23 30.16
CA GLU A 3 -16.09 16.96 29.43
C GLU A 3 -16.59 17.22 28.00
N ASP A 4 -15.70 17.10 27.03
CA ASP A 4 -16.06 17.08 25.62
C ASP A 4 -16.89 15.81 25.34
N LYS A 5 -18.18 16.03 25.06
CA LYS A 5 -19.10 15.01 24.53
C LYS A 5 -18.58 14.52 23.18
N LYS A 6 -17.76 13.46 23.17
CA LYS A 6 -17.43 12.70 21.94
C LYS A 6 -18.73 12.25 21.26
N GLY A 7 -18.99 12.81 20.08
CA GLY A 7 -20.24 12.64 19.34
C GLY A 7 -20.60 11.18 19.07
N ARG A 8 -21.86 10.84 19.33
CA ARG A 8 -22.54 9.53 19.15
C ARG A 8 -22.44 8.87 17.75
N ASN A 9 -21.77 9.47 16.78
CA ASN A 9 -21.82 9.09 15.35
C ASN A 9 -20.63 8.27 14.82
N ALA A 10 -19.57 8.03 15.60
CA ALA A 10 -18.45 7.20 15.16
C ALA A 10 -18.84 5.72 14.92
N ASN A 11 -19.90 5.23 15.58
CA ASN A 11 -20.31 3.83 15.58
C ASN A 11 -21.22 3.40 14.39
N ARG A 12 -21.53 4.32 13.47
CA ARG A 12 -22.40 4.03 12.30
C ARG A 12 -21.64 4.07 10.98
N ARG A 13 -20.30 4.01 11.01
CA ARG A 13 -19.48 4.05 9.79
C ARG A 13 -19.86 2.88 8.87
N PRO A 14 -20.32 3.16 7.64
CA PRO A 14 -20.65 2.11 6.68
C PRO A 14 -19.36 1.46 6.20
N PHE A 15 -19.37 0.13 6.14
CA PHE A 15 -18.23 -0.66 5.69
C PHE A 15 -18.27 -0.80 4.16
N LYS A 16 -17.33 -0.14 3.46
CA LYS A 16 -17.34 -0.06 1.99
C LYS A 16 -17.30 -1.42 1.30
N GLN A 17 -16.65 -2.42 1.90
CA GLN A 17 -16.49 -3.75 1.31
C GLN A 17 -17.55 -4.76 1.81
N THR A 18 -18.73 -4.27 2.24
CA THR A 18 -19.84 -5.12 2.72
C THR A 18 -20.20 -6.20 1.69
N ARG A 19 -20.30 -5.82 0.41
CA ARG A 19 -20.69 -6.74 -0.67
C ARG A 19 -19.68 -7.88 -0.84
N ASP A 20 -18.39 -7.55 -0.81
CA ASP A 20 -17.33 -8.53 -1.02
C ASP A 20 -17.26 -9.52 0.14
N LEU A 21 -17.51 -9.05 1.37
CA LEU A 21 -17.62 -9.90 2.56
C LEU A 21 -18.79 -10.89 2.49
N VAL A 22 -19.95 -10.44 2.03
CA VAL A 22 -21.12 -11.32 1.84
C VAL A 22 -20.84 -12.33 0.72
N ARG A 23 -20.21 -11.93 -0.38
CA ARG A 23 -19.84 -12.84 -1.48
C ARG A 23 -18.84 -13.91 -1.04
N LEU A 24 -17.88 -13.56 -0.18
CA LEU A 24 -16.93 -14.53 0.38
C LEU A 24 -17.64 -15.61 1.21
N ALA A 25 -18.62 -15.23 2.03
CA ALA A 25 -19.41 -16.18 2.79
C ALA A 25 -20.27 -17.08 1.88
N LEU A 26 -20.92 -16.50 0.87
CA LEU A 26 -21.71 -17.26 -0.11
C LEU A 26 -20.84 -18.26 -0.90
N HIS A 27 -19.63 -17.87 -1.27
CA HIS A 27 -18.68 -18.75 -1.96
C HIS A 27 -18.20 -19.92 -1.08
N ASP A 28 -18.08 -19.71 0.24
CA ASP A 28 -17.80 -20.77 1.21
C ASP A 28 -19.03 -21.65 1.52
N GLY A 29 -20.11 -21.51 0.74
CA GLY A 29 -21.31 -22.35 0.83
C GLY A 29 -22.37 -21.87 1.81
N TRP A 30 -22.20 -20.70 2.44
CA TRP A 30 -23.20 -20.15 3.34
C TRP A 30 -24.43 -19.68 2.58
N THR A 31 -25.60 -19.83 3.19
CA THR A 31 -26.84 -19.24 2.72
C THR A 31 -27.02 -17.82 3.25
N GLN A 32 -27.83 -17.01 2.55
CA GLN A 32 -28.16 -15.67 3.03
C GLN A 32 -28.87 -15.66 4.39
N LYS A 33 -29.56 -16.75 4.73
CA LYS A 33 -30.24 -16.94 6.01
C LYS A 33 -29.22 -17.16 7.14
N GLU A 34 -28.26 -18.05 6.94
CA GLU A 34 -27.17 -18.28 7.91
C GLU A 34 -26.32 -17.03 8.13
N ILE A 35 -26.04 -16.28 7.06
CA ILE A 35 -25.35 -14.99 7.16
C ILE A 35 -26.18 -13.99 7.99
N ALA A 36 -27.49 -13.96 7.78
CA ALA A 36 -28.40 -13.06 8.50
C ALA A 36 -28.45 -13.39 9.99
N ASP A 37 -28.58 -14.68 10.32
CA ASP A 37 -28.61 -15.18 11.69
C ASP A 37 -27.28 -14.87 12.39
N LYS A 38 -26.15 -15.10 11.72
CA LYS A 38 -24.81 -14.82 12.25
C LYS A 38 -24.58 -13.32 12.49
N CYS A 39 -25.06 -12.46 11.59
CA CYS A 39 -24.93 -11.01 11.69
C CYS A 39 -26.07 -10.35 12.50
N ARG A 40 -26.98 -11.14 13.08
CA ARG A 40 -28.18 -10.68 13.82
C ARG A 40 -29.00 -9.66 13.02
N THR A 41 -29.29 -10.00 11.76
CA THR A 41 -30.05 -9.19 10.80
C THR A 41 -31.09 -10.04 10.06
N GLN A 42 -31.77 -9.48 9.08
CA GLN A 42 -32.75 -10.19 8.25
C GLN A 42 -32.14 -10.62 6.90
N GLN A 43 -32.62 -11.72 6.33
CA GLN A 43 -32.18 -12.22 5.02
C GLN A 43 -32.39 -11.18 3.89
N SER A 44 -33.46 -10.39 3.96
CA SER A 44 -33.72 -9.28 3.03
C SER A 44 -32.61 -8.21 3.06
N VAL A 45 -32.06 -7.95 4.24
CA VAL A 45 -30.94 -7.02 4.44
C VAL A 45 -29.65 -7.59 3.86
N VAL A 46 -29.38 -8.88 4.04
CA VAL A 46 -28.24 -9.58 3.43
C VAL A 46 -28.35 -9.60 1.90
N SER A 47 -29.56 -9.79 1.36
CA SER A 47 -29.83 -9.68 -0.08
C SER A 47 -29.53 -8.27 -0.61
N ALA A 48 -29.88 -7.21 0.14
CA ALA A 48 -29.53 -5.84 -0.21
C ALA A 48 -28.01 -5.59 -0.16
N TRP A 49 -27.30 -6.19 0.81
CA TRP A 49 -25.83 -6.15 0.89
C TRP A 49 -25.16 -6.85 -0.30
N ASN A 50 -25.64 -8.04 -0.67
CA ASN A 50 -25.10 -8.81 -1.79
C ASN A 50 -25.28 -8.08 -3.14
N ARG A 51 -26.41 -7.39 -3.31
CA ARG A 51 -26.67 -6.54 -4.49
C ARG A 51 -25.93 -5.21 -4.46
N GLY A 52 -25.33 -4.83 -3.33
CA GLY A 52 -24.66 -3.54 -3.15
C GLY A 52 -25.61 -2.34 -2.98
N ALA A 53 -26.91 -2.59 -2.74
CA ALA A 53 -27.91 -1.55 -2.55
C ALA A 53 -27.82 -0.88 -1.16
N LYS A 54 -27.22 -1.55 -0.19
CA LYS A 54 -27.03 -1.04 1.18
C LYS A 54 -25.67 -1.47 1.71
N LEU A 55 -25.02 -0.61 2.48
CA LEU A 55 -23.80 -0.95 3.22
C LEU A 55 -24.18 -1.32 4.66
N ALA A 56 -23.48 -2.32 5.20
CA ALA A 56 -23.58 -2.69 6.60
C ALA A 56 -22.65 -1.81 7.44
N THR A 57 -22.87 -1.78 8.75
CA THR A 57 -21.90 -1.20 9.68
C THR A 57 -20.85 -2.24 10.08
N GLU A 58 -19.65 -1.78 10.42
CA GLU A 58 -18.56 -2.65 10.87
C GLU A 58 -18.96 -3.54 12.06
N LYS A 59 -19.77 -3.01 12.99
CA LYS A 59 -20.30 -3.77 14.12
C LYS A 59 -21.21 -4.92 13.69
N GLN A 60 -22.04 -4.73 12.67
CA GLN A 60 -22.91 -5.79 12.14
C GLN A 60 -22.13 -6.86 11.40
N LEU A 61 -21.06 -6.46 10.71
CA LEU A 61 -20.20 -7.39 9.97
C LEU A 61 -19.12 -8.03 10.82
N LYS A 62 -18.95 -7.63 12.08
CA LYS A 62 -17.92 -8.18 12.99
C LYS A 62 -17.82 -9.72 12.94
N PRO A 63 -18.94 -10.49 12.99
CA PRO A 63 -18.87 -11.96 12.93
C PRO A 63 -18.31 -12.47 11.60
N LEU A 64 -18.63 -11.81 10.48
CA LEU A 64 -18.07 -12.17 9.17
C LEU A 64 -16.64 -11.67 9.02
N LEU A 65 -16.28 -10.52 9.59
CA LEU A 65 -14.91 -9.99 9.57
C LEU A 65 -13.94 -10.86 10.38
N GLU A 66 -14.41 -11.48 11.46
CA GLU A 66 -13.61 -12.47 12.21
C GLU A 66 -13.31 -13.72 11.35
N ILE A 67 -14.25 -14.15 10.50
CA ILE A 67 -14.09 -15.36 9.67
C ILE A 67 -13.41 -15.06 8.32
N TYR A 68 -13.74 -13.94 7.68
CA TYR A 68 -13.37 -13.62 6.30
C TYR A 68 -12.61 -12.30 6.16
N GLY A 69 -12.38 -11.56 7.25
CA GLY A 69 -11.64 -10.30 7.21
C GLY A 69 -10.20 -10.48 6.71
N TYR A 70 -9.59 -11.65 6.90
CA TYR A 70 -8.30 -11.96 6.26
C TYR A 70 -8.44 -12.21 4.74
N LYS A 71 -9.57 -12.78 4.28
CA LYS A 71 -9.87 -12.97 2.85
C LYS A 71 -10.20 -11.64 2.15
N LEU A 72 -10.79 -10.66 2.84
CA LEU A 72 -10.93 -9.30 2.27
C LEU A 72 -9.61 -8.55 2.15
N ARG A 73 -8.72 -8.77 3.12
CA ARG A 73 -7.34 -8.29 3.06
C ARG A 73 -6.55 -8.94 1.91
N ARG A 74 -7.02 -10.07 1.33
CA ARG A 74 -6.38 -10.71 0.17
C ARG A 74 -6.34 -9.86 -1.10
N ASN A 75 -7.04 -8.72 -1.19
CA ASN A 75 -6.97 -7.89 -2.39
C ASN A 75 -5.83 -6.87 -2.44
N SER A 76 -4.91 -6.85 -1.48
CA SER A 76 -3.66 -6.08 -1.65
C SER A 76 -2.45 -6.87 -1.16
N PHE A 77 -2.09 -7.90 -1.90
CA PHE A 77 -0.72 -8.40 -1.88
C PHE A 77 -0.05 -8.08 -3.21
N ARG A 78 1.26 -7.88 -3.19
CA ARG A 78 2.11 -7.77 -4.37
C ARG A 78 3.19 -8.84 -4.31
N VAL A 79 3.60 -9.32 -5.47
CA VAL A 79 4.70 -10.28 -5.61
C VAL A 79 5.91 -9.53 -6.10
N TYR A 80 7.01 -9.72 -5.40
CA TYR A 80 8.32 -9.17 -5.72
C TYR A 80 9.27 -10.32 -6.01
N TRP A 81 10.29 -10.06 -6.82
CA TRP A 81 11.31 -11.05 -7.12
C TRP A 81 12.69 -10.43 -7.05
N SER A 82 13.68 -11.25 -6.74
CA SER A 82 15.09 -10.87 -6.71
C SER A 82 15.96 -11.98 -7.27
N ILE A 83 17.11 -11.63 -7.84
CA ILE A 83 18.15 -12.58 -8.24
C ILE A 83 19.32 -12.37 -7.30
N ASN A 84 19.82 -13.45 -6.70
CA ASN A 84 21.11 -13.41 -6.03
C ASN A 84 22.22 -13.39 -7.10
N THR A 85 23.07 -12.37 -7.08
CA THR A 85 24.18 -12.19 -8.04
C THR A 85 25.25 -13.28 -7.94
N GLU A 86 25.40 -13.93 -6.78
CA GLU A 86 26.42 -14.97 -6.56
C GLU A 86 25.92 -16.37 -6.94
N THR A 87 24.67 -16.69 -6.62
CA THR A 87 24.10 -18.04 -6.84
C THR A 87 23.19 -18.14 -8.06
N ASN A 88 22.84 -17.00 -8.68
CA ASN A 88 21.85 -16.87 -9.75
C ASN A 88 20.45 -17.44 -9.39
N GLU A 89 20.18 -17.62 -8.09
CA GLU A 89 18.91 -18.12 -7.61
C GLU A 89 17.86 -17.00 -7.58
N LYS A 90 16.69 -17.31 -8.14
CA LYS A 90 15.52 -16.42 -8.13
C LYS A 90 14.70 -16.67 -6.88
N THR A 91 14.49 -15.62 -6.09
CA THR A 91 13.60 -15.66 -4.94
C THR A 91 12.35 -14.84 -5.22
N PHE A 92 11.20 -15.34 -4.77
CA PHE A 92 9.91 -14.69 -4.93
C PHE A 92 9.31 -14.40 -3.56
N CYS A 93 8.96 -13.14 -3.31
CA CYS A 93 8.44 -12.68 -2.04
C CYS A 93 7.03 -12.13 -2.23
N ARG A 94 6.07 -12.71 -1.53
CA ARG A 94 4.72 -12.17 -1.41
C ARG A 94 4.67 -11.18 -0.25
N VAL A 95 4.30 -9.94 -0.54
CA VAL A 95 4.14 -8.87 0.45
C VAL A 95 2.67 -8.50 0.54
N GLU A 96 2.07 -8.72 1.71
CA GLU A 96 0.72 -8.25 2.01
C GLU A 96 0.73 -6.79 2.46
N GLY A 97 -0.43 -6.17 2.66
CA GLY A 97 -0.50 -4.78 3.13
C GLY A 97 -0.59 -3.74 2.02
N LYS A 98 -1.12 -2.58 2.38
CA LYS A 98 -1.49 -1.53 1.41
C LYS A 98 -0.24 -0.77 0.98
N VAL A 99 -0.07 -0.58 -0.33
CA VAL A 99 0.92 0.38 -0.84
C VAL A 99 0.46 1.80 -0.51
N ILE A 100 1.25 2.50 0.30
CA ILE A 100 1.00 3.90 0.68
C ILE A 100 1.88 4.88 -0.11
N PHE A 101 2.97 4.38 -0.67
CA PHE A 101 3.92 5.18 -1.44
C PHE A 101 4.56 4.31 -2.53
N SER A 102 4.70 4.88 -3.73
CA SER A 102 5.41 4.26 -4.85
C SER A 102 5.97 5.38 -5.72
N GLN A 103 7.30 5.46 -5.81
CA GLN A 103 7.99 6.48 -6.60
C GLN A 103 9.09 5.84 -7.44
N SER A 104 9.11 6.14 -8.73
CA SER A 104 10.18 5.74 -9.64
C SER A 104 11.12 6.92 -9.88
N PHE A 105 12.42 6.65 -9.89
CA PHE A 105 13.48 7.60 -10.15
C PHE A 105 14.03 7.35 -11.55
N ASN A 106 14.02 8.41 -12.35
CA ASN A 106 14.29 8.30 -13.78
C ASN A 106 15.62 8.95 -14.11
N ASP A 107 16.40 8.30 -14.96
CA ASP A 107 17.52 8.94 -15.64
C ASP A 107 17.01 9.69 -16.89
N PRO A 108 17.08 11.03 -16.88
CA PRO A 108 16.74 11.83 -18.05
C PRO A 108 17.90 11.80 -19.05
N ARG A 109 17.85 10.88 -20.01
CA ARG A 109 18.79 10.88 -21.13
C ARG A 109 18.50 12.08 -22.02
N ARG A 110 19.48 12.99 -22.11
CA ARG A 110 19.41 14.20 -22.94
C ARG A 110 20.40 14.13 -24.07
N GLU A 111 19.95 14.53 -25.25
CA GLU A 111 20.78 14.72 -26.44
C GLU A 111 20.56 16.16 -26.91
N ASN A 112 21.65 16.92 -27.09
CA ASN A 112 21.59 18.34 -27.46
C ASN A 112 20.61 19.16 -26.60
N TYR A 113 20.69 18.99 -25.27
CA TYR A 113 19.83 19.65 -24.26
C TYR A 113 18.33 19.28 -24.31
N LYS A 114 17.90 18.48 -25.29
CA LYS A 114 16.53 17.95 -25.38
C LYS A 114 16.45 16.62 -24.65
N LEU A 115 15.39 16.45 -23.87
CA LEU A 115 15.09 15.18 -23.22
C LEU A 115 14.64 14.17 -24.27
N VAL A 116 15.44 13.13 -24.49
CA VAL A 116 15.16 12.07 -25.47
C VAL A 116 14.37 10.94 -24.84
N LYS A 117 14.77 10.49 -23.65
CA LYS A 117 14.10 9.39 -22.95
C LYS A 117 14.22 9.57 -21.43
N ARG A 118 13.17 9.22 -20.70
CA ARG A 118 13.23 9.02 -19.24
C ARG A 118 13.20 7.52 -19.00
N ILE A 119 14.28 7.00 -18.43
CA ILE A 119 14.38 5.58 -18.13
C ILE A 119 14.30 5.40 -16.62
N PRO A 120 13.30 4.68 -16.10
CA PRO A 120 13.21 4.43 -14.67
C PRO A 120 14.32 3.43 -14.30
N ILE A 121 15.22 3.85 -13.40
CA ILE A 121 16.36 3.02 -12.95
C ILE A 121 16.07 2.43 -11.58
N TYR A 122 15.49 3.23 -10.69
CA TYR A 122 15.17 2.84 -9.33
C TYR A 122 13.68 3.07 -9.06
N LYS A 123 13.12 2.30 -8.14
CA LYS A 123 11.74 2.48 -7.66
C LYS A 123 11.66 2.13 -6.19
N LEU A 124 11.09 3.04 -5.40
CA LEU A 124 10.86 2.86 -3.97
C LEU A 124 9.37 2.62 -3.75
N VAL A 125 9.02 1.50 -3.13
CA VAL A 125 7.64 1.16 -2.76
C VAL A 125 7.57 0.95 -1.24
N VAL A 126 6.55 1.54 -0.61
CA VAL A 126 6.31 1.38 0.83
C VAL A 126 4.95 0.75 1.05
N HIS A 127 4.94 -0.39 1.73
CA HIS A 127 3.76 -1.08 2.21
C HIS A 127 3.49 -0.77 3.67
N HIS A 128 2.23 -0.53 4.01
CA HIS A 128 1.74 -0.51 5.38
C HIS A 128 1.21 -1.89 5.77
N GLN A 129 1.80 -2.49 6.80
CA GLN A 129 1.47 -3.83 7.31
C GLN A 129 0.44 -3.80 8.46
N GLY A 130 -0.04 -2.62 8.84
CA GLY A 130 -0.88 -2.41 10.02
C GLY A 130 -0.09 -1.83 11.19
N GLY A 131 -0.79 -1.18 12.12
CA GLY A 131 -0.14 -0.47 13.23
C GLY A 131 0.88 0.56 12.72
N ASP A 132 2.03 0.63 13.40
CA ASP A 132 3.19 1.44 13.01
C ASP A 132 4.28 0.57 12.35
N GLN A 133 3.89 -0.25 11.37
CA GLN A 133 4.80 -1.15 10.66
C GLN A 133 4.75 -0.91 9.15
N PHE A 134 5.90 -0.57 8.60
CA PHE A 134 6.10 -0.31 7.18
C PHE A 134 7.17 -1.23 6.61
N LEU A 135 6.91 -1.77 5.44
CA LEU A 135 7.89 -2.53 4.67
C LEU A 135 8.34 -1.68 3.49
N VAL A 136 9.65 -1.51 3.35
CA VAL A 136 10.25 -0.75 2.26
C VAL A 136 10.78 -1.73 1.24
N ILE A 137 10.47 -1.48 -0.03
CA ILE A 137 10.90 -2.30 -1.15
C ILE A 137 11.67 -1.39 -2.09
N LEU A 138 12.96 -1.64 -2.18
CA LEU A 138 13.84 -1.00 -3.13
C LEU A 138 13.89 -1.84 -4.38
N GLN A 139 13.55 -1.23 -5.51
CA GLN A 139 13.55 -1.89 -6.79
C GLN A 139 14.58 -1.22 -7.70
N ASN A 140 15.33 -2.03 -8.42
CA ASN A 140 16.25 -1.59 -9.45
C ASN A 140 15.97 -2.38 -10.73
N ARG A 141 16.26 -1.77 -11.87
CA ARG A 141 16.11 -2.46 -13.15
C ARG A 141 17.29 -3.41 -13.34
N PHE A 142 17.00 -4.66 -13.72
CA PHE A 142 18.04 -5.63 -14.02
C PHE A 142 18.68 -5.30 -15.38
N ILE A 143 20.01 -5.30 -15.41
CA ILE A 143 20.80 -5.13 -16.62
C ILE A 143 21.58 -6.43 -16.82
N PHE A 144 21.52 -7.01 -18.01
CA PHE A 144 22.27 -8.21 -18.34
C PHE A 144 23.76 -7.87 -18.47
N GLU A 145 24.60 -8.49 -17.65
CA GLU A 145 26.05 -8.19 -17.58
C GLU A 145 26.77 -8.38 -18.91
N HIS A 146 26.31 -9.33 -19.75
CA HIS A 146 26.98 -9.68 -21.01
C HIS A 146 26.57 -8.84 -22.22
N THR A 147 25.32 -8.35 -22.25
CA THR A 147 24.79 -7.62 -23.40
C THR A 147 24.56 -6.14 -23.10
N ASN A 148 24.65 -5.74 -21.83
CA ASN A 148 24.26 -4.43 -21.34
C ASN A 148 22.81 -4.05 -21.72
N GLU A 149 22.00 -5.06 -22.05
CA GLU A 149 20.59 -4.90 -22.38
C GLU A 149 19.79 -4.78 -21.08
N GLU A 150 18.82 -3.88 -21.10
CA GLU A 150 17.88 -3.70 -20.00
C GLU A 150 16.81 -4.81 -20.07
N LEU A 151 16.43 -5.39 -18.94
CA LEU A 151 15.31 -6.33 -18.91
C LEU A 151 14.03 -5.61 -19.37
N GLU A 152 13.40 -6.18 -20.41
CA GLU A 152 12.11 -5.74 -20.92
C GLU A 152 11.05 -6.80 -20.65
N CYS A 153 9.89 -6.35 -20.18
CA CYS A 153 8.73 -7.18 -19.98
C CYS A 153 7.50 -6.34 -20.34
N SER A 154 6.50 -6.97 -20.96
CA SER A 154 5.21 -6.31 -21.24
C SER A 154 4.43 -5.97 -19.96
N THR A 155 4.81 -6.56 -18.82
CA THR A 155 4.26 -6.28 -17.51
C THR A 155 5.23 -5.44 -16.69
N GLU A 156 4.80 -4.25 -16.25
CA GLU A 156 5.65 -3.28 -15.54
C GLU A 156 6.31 -3.82 -14.26
N ASP A 157 5.71 -4.81 -13.59
CA ASP A 157 6.29 -5.40 -12.36
C ASP A 157 7.39 -6.44 -12.67
N GLY A 158 7.43 -6.98 -13.90
CA GLY A 158 8.36 -8.03 -14.31
C GLY A 158 9.79 -7.53 -14.60
N ILE A 159 10.00 -6.22 -14.72
CA ILE A 159 11.32 -5.63 -15.04
C ILE A 159 12.15 -5.29 -13.78
N TRP A 160 11.55 -5.39 -12.60
CA TRP A 160 12.12 -4.90 -11.35
C TRP A 160 12.69 -6.02 -10.48
N THR A 161 14.00 -6.01 -10.24
CA THR A 161 14.57 -6.77 -9.11
C THR A 161 14.36 -5.99 -7.84
N SER A 162 14.05 -6.70 -6.75
CA SER A 162 13.58 -6.07 -5.51
C SER A 162 14.42 -6.52 -4.32
N SER A 163 14.83 -5.59 -3.47
CA SER A 163 15.34 -5.85 -2.12
C SER A 163 14.36 -5.32 -1.09
N ILE A 164 14.11 -6.12 -0.06
CA ILE A 164 13.11 -5.83 0.96
C ILE A 164 13.82 -5.41 2.24
N SER A 165 13.42 -4.28 2.81
CA SER A 165 13.92 -3.76 4.08
C SER A 165 12.75 -3.49 5.02
N GLY A 166 12.76 -4.10 6.20
CA GLY A 166 11.80 -3.84 7.28
C GLY A 166 11.48 -5.08 8.11
N PRO A 167 10.45 -5.00 8.98
CA PRO A 167 9.54 -3.87 9.19
C PRO A 167 10.25 -2.65 9.82
N LYS A 168 9.72 -1.45 9.56
CA LYS A 168 10.16 -0.16 10.12
C LYS A 168 8.99 0.59 10.75
N THR A 169 9.24 1.35 11.80
CA THR A 169 8.30 2.34 12.35
C THR A 169 8.18 3.57 11.44
N CYS A 170 7.19 4.44 11.66
CA CYS A 170 7.05 5.69 10.90
C CYS A 170 8.33 6.55 11.00
N ARG A 171 8.93 6.63 12.18
CA ARG A 171 10.18 7.37 12.41
C ARG A 171 11.36 6.75 11.66
N GLU A 172 11.55 5.45 11.78
CA GLU A 172 12.63 4.73 11.09
C GLU A 172 12.46 4.76 9.56
N LEU A 173 11.21 4.80 9.07
CA LEU A 173 10.92 4.96 7.65
C LEU A 173 11.38 6.34 7.16
N ILE A 174 11.09 7.41 7.92
CA ILE A 174 11.52 8.76 7.59
C ILE A 174 13.05 8.87 7.61
N GLU A 175 13.70 8.40 8.68
CA GLU A 175 15.16 8.38 8.80
C GLU A 175 15.80 7.59 7.64
N PHE A 176 15.22 6.44 7.29
CA PHE A 176 15.67 5.64 6.16
C PHE A 176 15.57 6.38 4.83
N VAL A 177 14.43 7.05 4.57
CA VAL A 177 14.22 7.78 3.31
C VAL A 177 15.12 9.01 3.22
N ASP A 178 15.30 9.73 4.32
CA ASP A 178 16.20 10.89 4.36
C ASP A 178 17.64 10.43 4.08
N LYS A 179 18.10 9.33 4.71
CA LYS A 179 19.41 8.73 4.41
C LYS A 179 19.53 8.26 2.95
N TYR A 180 18.52 7.56 2.45
CA TYR A 180 18.48 7.05 1.07
C TYR A 180 18.57 8.18 0.04
N SER A 181 17.92 9.32 0.32
CA SER A 181 17.94 10.50 -0.55
C SER A 181 19.34 11.10 -0.69
N VAL A 182 20.13 11.10 0.40
CA VAL A 182 21.49 11.65 0.41
C VAL A 182 22.49 10.65 -0.19
N GLU A 183 22.43 9.38 0.20
CA GLU A 183 23.47 8.40 -0.16
C GLU A 183 23.26 7.76 -1.54
N THR A 184 22.02 7.43 -1.90
CA THR A 184 21.74 6.65 -3.12
C THR A 184 21.27 7.52 -4.27
N LEU A 185 20.50 8.57 -3.98
CA LEU A 185 19.93 9.47 -4.99
C LEU A 185 20.79 10.70 -5.28
N GLU A 186 22.04 10.78 -4.80
CA GLU A 186 22.96 11.89 -5.08
C GLU A 186 23.04 12.22 -6.58
N LYS A 187 23.03 11.18 -7.43
CA LYS A 187 23.06 11.30 -8.90
C LYS A 187 21.78 11.90 -9.51
N PHE A 188 20.70 11.96 -8.75
CA PHE A 188 19.38 12.45 -9.15
C PHE A 188 18.94 13.60 -8.22
N PRO A 189 19.56 14.79 -8.31
CA PRO A 189 19.36 15.86 -7.33
C PRO A 189 17.90 16.30 -7.19
N CYS A 190 17.12 16.31 -8.28
CA CYS A 190 15.69 16.62 -8.22
C CYS A 190 14.91 15.59 -7.38
N ASP A 191 15.20 14.31 -7.60
CA ASP A 191 14.53 13.22 -6.90
C ASP A 191 14.98 13.14 -5.44
N ALA A 192 16.29 13.32 -5.18
CA ALA A 192 16.86 13.40 -3.83
C ALA A 192 16.19 14.50 -2.98
N ASN A 193 16.04 15.71 -3.53
CA ASN A 193 15.42 16.82 -2.80
C ASN A 193 13.91 16.65 -2.60
N THR A 194 13.21 16.00 -3.52
CA THR A 194 11.74 15.88 -3.45
C THR A 194 11.27 14.67 -2.66
N LEU A 195 12.05 13.59 -2.61
CA LEU A 195 11.65 12.33 -1.97
C LEU A 195 11.28 12.50 -0.48
N PRO A 196 12.06 13.21 0.37
CA PRO A 196 11.70 13.47 1.78
C PRO A 196 10.33 14.15 1.95
N PHE A 197 9.99 15.08 1.07
CA PHE A 197 8.69 15.75 1.06
C PHE A 197 7.57 14.79 0.62
N LEU A 198 7.81 14.02 -0.45
CA LEU A 198 6.82 13.12 -1.03
C LEU A 198 6.40 12.01 -0.06
N ILE A 199 7.35 11.44 0.70
CA ILE A 199 7.01 10.40 1.69
C ILE A 199 6.20 10.98 2.86
N ARG A 200 6.58 12.15 3.37
CA ARG A 200 5.87 12.83 4.47
C ARG A 200 4.45 13.19 4.04
N ARG A 201 4.27 13.71 2.82
CA ARG A 201 2.95 13.97 2.23
C ARG A 201 2.11 12.70 2.13
N ALA A 202 2.70 11.58 1.71
CA ALA A 202 1.99 10.31 1.59
C ALA A 202 1.55 9.78 2.96
N LEU A 203 2.43 9.83 3.96
CA LEU A 203 2.14 9.43 5.34
C LEU A 203 0.99 10.28 5.93
N LEU A 204 1.02 11.61 5.77
CA LEU A 204 -0.06 12.50 6.20
C LEU A 204 -1.39 12.20 5.50
N ASN A 205 -1.39 12.02 4.18
CA ASN A 205 -2.59 11.67 3.41
C ASN A 205 -3.19 10.32 3.82
N HIS A 206 -2.38 9.44 4.41
CA HIS A 206 -2.81 8.17 4.97
C HIS A 206 -3.13 8.23 6.48
N GLY A 207 -3.02 9.41 7.10
CA GLY A 207 -3.44 9.67 8.47
C GLY A 207 -2.40 9.29 9.53
N PHE A 208 -1.14 9.16 9.15
CA PHE A 208 -0.06 8.93 10.10
C PHE A 208 0.45 10.26 10.68
N PRO A 209 0.60 10.38 12.01
CA PRO A 209 1.19 11.56 12.61
C PRO A 209 2.68 11.63 12.28
N ILE A 210 3.18 12.83 11.99
CA ILE A 210 4.59 13.08 11.69
C ILE A 210 5.05 14.28 12.52
N GLU A 211 6.16 14.11 13.22
CA GLU A 211 6.77 15.16 14.01
C GLU A 211 7.47 16.21 13.11
N GLY A 212 7.52 17.45 13.57
CA GLY A 212 8.23 18.54 12.87
C GLY A 212 7.46 19.19 11.72
N ILE A 213 6.16 18.90 11.57
CA ILE A 213 5.30 19.56 10.58
C ILE A 213 4.55 20.73 11.24
N VAL A 214 4.68 21.92 10.64
CA VAL A 214 3.91 23.10 11.04
C VAL A 214 2.51 23.01 10.44
N GLU A 215 1.49 22.88 11.29
CA GLU A 215 0.10 22.79 10.87
C GLU A 215 -0.57 24.17 10.81
N TYR A 216 -1.29 24.43 9.72
CA TYR A 216 -2.15 25.61 9.56
C TYR A 216 -3.61 25.15 9.48
N PRO A 217 -4.35 25.12 10.59
CA PRO A 217 -5.73 24.63 10.61
C PRO A 217 -6.65 25.59 9.86
N ALA A 218 -7.64 25.04 9.15
CA ALA A 218 -8.65 25.83 8.47
C ALA A 218 -9.70 26.35 9.47
N ILE A 219 -10.14 27.60 9.31
CA ILE A 219 -11.01 28.33 10.25
C ILE A 219 -12.49 28.26 9.84
N TRP A 220 -12.92 27.20 9.15
CA TRP A 220 -14.32 27.06 8.71
C TRP A 220 -15.21 26.39 9.75
#